data_AF-A0A2G9T8Y2-F1
#
_entry.id   AF-A0A2G9T8Y2-F1
#
_cell.length_a   1.000
_cell.length_b   1.000
_cell.length_c   1.000
_cell.angle_alpha   90.00
_cell.angle_beta   90.00
_cell.angle_gamma   90.00
#
_symmetry.space_group_name_H-M   'P 1'
#
loop_
_entity.id
_entity.type
_entity.pdbx_description
1 polymer ?
#
loop_
_entity_poly.entity_id
_entity_poly.type
_entity_poly.pdbx_seq_one_letter_code
_entity_poly.pdbx_strand_id
1 'polypeptide(L)'
;IIRQRRGWAVQAAALLARCELERMKKRRVERACAQSELICKLMDGIDDQTPENVKEKRCGLVLASGLEPFWGAYSIHAETLQSLGCTSEALLLYEKLEMWDSVIECFKRLGQLEKAEALIRRLLLERPNDSMLVCLLGDITMEPSYYETAMK
;
A
#
# COMPACT_ATOMS: atom_id res chain seq x y z
N ILE A 1 22.37 -1.89 26.56
CA ILE A 1 21.23 -1.98 25.61
C ILE A 1 20.15 -1.03 26.11
N ILE A 2 19.87 0.03 25.36
CA ILE A 2 19.23 1.26 25.85
C ILE A 2 17.87 0.96 26.47
N ARG A 3 17.78 1.28 27.77
CA ARG A 3 16.58 1.20 28.62
C ARG A 3 15.67 2.41 28.34
N GLN A 4 15.40 2.74 27.07
CA GLN A 4 14.61 3.92 26.70
C GLN A 4 13.12 3.57 26.70
N ARG A 5 12.32 4.46 27.28
CA ARG A 5 10.86 4.43 27.21
C ARG A 5 10.46 4.36 25.74
N ARG A 6 9.87 3.23 25.38
CA ARG A 6 9.50 2.84 24.01
C ARG A 6 8.30 3.67 23.56
N GLY A 7 8.54 4.81 22.92
CA GLY A 7 7.49 5.53 22.22
C GLY A 7 6.99 4.66 21.07
N TRP A 8 5.71 4.31 21.06
CA TRP A 8 5.14 3.40 20.07
C TRP A 8 5.41 3.90 18.64
N ALA A 9 5.25 5.20 18.39
CA ALA A 9 5.48 5.80 17.09
C ALA A 9 6.92 5.62 16.59
N VAL A 10 7.92 5.78 17.48
CA VAL A 10 9.35 5.54 17.15
C VAL A 10 9.59 4.08 16.81
N GLN A 11 8.96 3.15 17.53
CA GLN A 11 9.11 1.73 17.26
C GLN A 11 8.42 1.30 15.96
N ALA A 12 7.19 1.79 15.73
CA ALA A 12 6.43 1.53 14.52
C ALA A 12 7.18 2.07 13.30
N ALA A 13 7.69 3.31 13.36
CA ALA A 13 8.50 3.90 12.29
C ALA A 13 9.75 3.06 11.99
N ALA A 14 10.52 2.68 13.01
CA ALA A 14 11.72 1.86 12.84
C ALA A 14 11.41 0.46 12.27
N LEU A 15 10.28 -0.14 12.66
CA LEU A 15 9.85 -1.43 12.14
C LEU A 15 9.36 -1.34 10.70
N LEU A 16 8.59 -0.31 10.33
CA LEU A 16 8.16 -0.06 8.95
C LEU A 16 9.35 0.17 8.03
N ALA A 17 10.29 1.05 8.42
CA ALA A 17 11.51 1.28 7.67
C ALA A 17 12.32 -0.01 7.46
N ARG A 18 12.35 -0.90 8.47
CA ARG A 18 12.96 -2.22 8.33
C ARG A 18 12.21 -3.12 7.35
N CYS A 19 10.88 -3.12 7.38
CA CYS A 19 10.05 -3.91 6.46
C CYS A 19 10.32 -3.47 5.01
N GLU A 20 10.34 -2.17 4.75
CA GLU A 20 10.70 -1.60 3.45
C GLU A 20 12.09 -2.07 2.97
N LEU A 21 13.11 -2.00 3.82
CA LEU A 21 14.46 -2.46 3.46
C LEU A 21 14.58 -3.98 3.25
N GLU A 22 13.59 -4.76 3.68
CA GLU A 22 13.62 -6.22 3.65
C GLU A 22 12.59 -6.83 2.71
N ARG A 23 11.67 -6.04 2.14
CA ARG A 23 10.59 -6.52 1.27
C ARG A 23 11.06 -7.35 0.07
N MET A 24 12.28 -7.11 -0.43
CA MET A 24 12.85 -7.90 -1.54
C MET A 24 13.81 -9.01 -1.11
N LYS A 25 14.04 -9.18 0.20
CA LYS A 25 15.06 -10.11 0.71
C LYS A 25 14.41 -11.45 1.07
N LYS A 26 14.64 -12.47 0.22
CA LYS A 26 14.03 -13.83 0.34
C LYS A 26 13.99 -14.41 1.75
N ARG A 27 15.06 -14.28 2.55
CA ARG A 27 15.12 -14.83 3.93
C ARG A 27 14.37 -14.02 4.98
N ARG A 28 13.95 -12.79 4.66
CA ARG A 28 13.38 -11.82 5.61
C ARG A 28 12.02 -11.26 5.19
N VAL A 29 11.60 -11.50 3.96
CA VAL A 29 10.34 -11.01 3.39
C VAL A 29 9.12 -11.50 4.16
N GLU A 30 9.07 -12.76 4.59
CA GLU A 30 7.97 -13.28 5.42
C GLU A 30 7.84 -12.54 6.75
N ARG A 31 8.97 -12.22 7.39
CA ARG A 31 8.97 -11.39 8.60
C ARG A 31 8.49 -9.97 8.30
N ALA A 32 8.99 -9.36 7.22
CA ALA A 32 8.55 -8.03 6.82
C ALA A 32 7.03 -8.00 6.57
N CYS A 33 6.48 -9.06 5.97
CA CYS A 33 5.05 -9.19 5.71
C CYS A 33 4.25 -9.23 7.02
N ALA A 34 4.58 -10.16 7.92
CA ALA A 34 3.88 -10.29 9.21
C ALA A 34 3.99 -9.01 10.07
N GLN A 35 5.12 -8.31 9.99
CA GLN A 35 5.33 -7.09 10.76
C GLN A 35 4.60 -5.87 10.19
N SER A 36 4.62 -5.69 8.87
CA SER A 36 3.86 -4.62 8.20
C SER A 36 2.35 -4.84 8.38
N GLU A 37 1.88 -6.08 8.28
CA GLU A 37 0.47 -6.45 8.56
C GLU A 37 0.07 -6.07 9.99
N LEU A 38 0.88 -6.46 10.98
CA LEU A 38 0.63 -6.15 12.38
C LEU A 38 0.56 -4.63 12.62
N ILE A 39 1.48 -3.86 12.05
CA ILE A 39 1.50 -2.41 12.22
C ILE A 39 0.25 -1.78 11.59
N CYS A 40 -0.16 -2.22 10.39
CA CYS A 40 -1.39 -1.76 9.75
C CYS A 40 -2.62 -2.03 10.64
N LYS A 41 -2.75 -3.25 11.18
CA LYS A 41 -3.84 -3.60 12.11
C LYS A 41 -3.83 -2.73 13.36
N LEU A 42 -2.66 -2.50 13.96
CA LEU A 42 -2.53 -1.64 15.15
C LEU A 42 -2.83 -0.16 14.88
N MET A 43 -2.58 0.33 13.67
CA MET A 43 -2.92 1.70 13.24
C MET A 43 -4.45 1.85 13.06
N ASP A 44 -5.10 0.84 12.49
CA ASP A 44 -6.56 0.81 12.32
C ASP A 44 -7.30 0.41 13.61
N GLY A 45 -6.58 0.04 14.68
CA GLY A 45 -7.14 -0.44 15.94
C GLY A 45 -7.79 -1.83 15.85
N ILE A 46 -7.52 -2.58 14.78
CA ILE A 46 -8.01 -3.93 14.53
C ILE A 46 -7.24 -4.92 15.40
N ASP A 47 -7.96 -5.83 16.06
CA ASP A 47 -7.42 -6.87 16.94
C ASP A 47 -6.55 -6.33 18.11
N ASP A 48 -6.63 -5.03 18.41
CA ASP A 48 -5.83 -4.41 19.44
C ASP A 48 -6.51 -4.45 20.82
N GLN A 49 -6.17 -5.48 21.59
CA GLN A 49 -6.64 -5.70 22.96
C GLN A 49 -5.97 -4.78 24.00
N THR A 50 -5.12 -3.84 23.56
CA THR A 50 -4.46 -2.90 24.47
C THR A 50 -5.50 -1.97 25.12
N PRO A 51 -5.43 -1.72 26.44
CA PRO A 51 -6.28 -0.74 27.11
C PRO A 51 -6.21 0.66 26.49
N GLU A 52 -7.33 1.38 26.49
CA GLU A 52 -7.45 2.69 25.81
C GLU A 52 -6.46 3.73 26.33
N ASN A 53 -6.24 3.77 27.64
CA ASN A 53 -5.26 4.65 28.29
C ASN A 53 -3.79 4.42 27.84
N VAL A 54 -3.50 3.26 27.23
CA VAL A 54 -2.20 2.95 26.63
C VAL A 54 -2.21 3.29 25.13
N LYS A 55 -3.35 3.11 24.44
CA LYS A 55 -3.53 3.51 23.03
C LYS A 55 -3.40 5.02 22.85
N GLU A 56 -4.01 5.82 23.73
CA GLU A 56 -3.90 7.28 23.72
C GLU A 56 -2.44 7.77 23.76
N LYS A 57 -1.56 7.03 24.44
CA LYS A 57 -0.14 7.36 24.56
C LYS A 57 0.67 7.06 23.29
N ARG A 58 0.12 6.31 22.34
CA ARG A 58 0.79 5.97 21.07
C ARG A 58 0.95 7.18 20.15
N CYS A 59 0.09 8.18 20.30
CA CYS A 59 0.18 9.46 19.59
C CYS A 59 1.40 10.30 20.00
N GLY A 60 2.05 9.96 21.12
CA GLY A 60 3.29 10.60 21.54
C GLY A 60 4.39 10.43 20.49
N LEU A 61 4.98 11.55 20.07
CA LEU A 61 6.08 11.65 19.11
C LEU A 61 5.74 11.25 17.66
N VAL A 62 4.47 11.05 17.28
CA VAL A 62 4.10 10.64 15.89
C VAL A 62 4.74 11.51 14.81
N LEU A 63 4.68 12.84 14.98
CA LEU A 63 5.29 13.78 14.02
C LEU A 63 6.82 13.75 14.07
N ALA A 64 7.41 13.56 15.25
CA ALA A 64 8.87 13.60 15.43
C ALA A 64 9.56 12.26 15.10
N SER A 65 8.83 11.15 15.09
CA SER A 65 9.38 9.82 14.82
C SER A 65 9.55 9.52 13.34
N GLY A 66 8.95 10.33 12.46
CA GLY A 66 8.84 9.98 11.03
C GLY A 66 8.00 8.73 10.81
N LEU A 67 6.94 8.55 11.60
CA LEU A 67 6.02 7.43 11.39
C LEU A 67 5.24 7.69 10.09
N GLU A 68 5.28 6.73 9.18
CA GLU A 68 4.47 6.78 7.96
C GLU A 68 2.98 6.86 8.31
N PRO A 69 2.20 7.67 7.57
CA PRO A 69 0.75 7.64 7.68
C PRO A 69 0.21 6.26 7.30
N PHE A 70 -1.04 5.97 7.65
CA PHE A 70 -1.63 4.65 7.47
C PHE A 70 -1.51 4.15 6.03
N TRP A 71 -1.73 5.00 5.03
CA TRP A 71 -1.62 4.63 3.62
C TRP A 71 -0.20 4.21 3.24
N GLY A 72 0.83 4.89 3.73
CA GLY A 72 2.24 4.52 3.51
C GLY A 72 2.58 3.16 4.14
N ALA A 73 2.07 2.90 5.35
CA ALA A 73 2.23 1.59 5.98
C ALA A 73 1.55 0.47 5.17
N TYR A 74 0.35 0.71 4.66
CA TYR A 74 -0.36 -0.22 3.79
C TYR A 74 0.33 -0.42 2.43
N SER A 75 0.92 0.63 1.84
CA SER A 75 1.73 0.51 0.62
C SER A 75 2.93 -0.41 0.84
N ILE A 76 3.70 -0.23 1.93
CA ILE A 76 4.81 -1.12 2.28
C ILE A 76 4.34 -2.57 2.44
N HIS A 77 3.18 -2.78 3.08
CA HIS A 77 2.61 -4.11 3.26
C HIS A 77 2.21 -4.75 1.91
N ALA A 78 1.51 -4.01 1.06
CA ALA A 78 1.07 -4.46 -0.25
C ALA A 78 2.25 -4.77 -1.19
N GLU A 79 3.32 -3.97 -1.15
CA GLU A 79 4.56 -4.24 -1.89
C GLU A 79 5.25 -5.51 -1.39
N THR A 80 5.22 -5.76 -0.08
CA THR A 80 5.77 -6.98 0.52
C THR A 80 4.95 -8.22 0.16
N LEU A 81 3.62 -8.09 0.07
CA LEU A 81 2.76 -9.17 -0.44
C LEU A 81 3.04 -9.46 -1.91
N GLN A 82 3.21 -8.43 -2.74
CA GLN A 82 3.60 -8.60 -4.13
C GLN A 82 4.93 -9.35 -4.27
N SER A 83 5.94 -9.04 -3.45
CA SER A 83 7.25 -9.70 -3.53
C SER A 83 7.22 -11.17 -3.07
N LEU A 84 6.22 -11.55 -2.26
CA LEU A 84 5.91 -12.94 -1.91
C LEU A 84 5.12 -13.68 -2.99
N GLY A 85 4.57 -12.97 -3.97
CA GLY A 85 3.66 -13.54 -4.97
C GLY A 85 2.19 -13.60 -4.52
N CYS A 86 1.85 -13.02 -3.37
CA CYS A 86 0.47 -12.87 -2.88
C CYS A 86 -0.24 -11.71 -3.58
N THR A 87 -0.33 -11.77 -4.92
CA THR A 87 -0.81 -10.67 -5.77
C THR A 87 -2.30 -10.38 -5.54
N SER A 88 -3.11 -11.38 -5.23
CA SER A 88 -4.54 -11.24 -4.92
C SER A 88 -4.78 -10.40 -3.67
N GLU A 89 -4.02 -10.66 -2.60
CA GLU A 89 -4.11 -9.94 -1.34
C GLU A 89 -3.58 -8.52 -1.49
N ALA A 90 -2.48 -8.35 -2.24
CA ALA A 90 -1.93 -7.03 -2.55
C ALA A 90 -2.92 -6.18 -3.35
N LEU A 91 -3.63 -6.76 -4.33
CA LEU A 91 -4.64 -6.09 -5.14
C LEU A 91 -5.73 -5.45 -4.26
N LEU A 92 -6.27 -6.20 -3.29
CA LEU A 92 -7.31 -5.68 -2.39
C LEU A 92 -6.85 -4.46 -1.59
N LEU A 93 -5.58 -4.44 -1.18
CA LEU A 93 -4.99 -3.30 -0.48
C LEU A 93 -4.81 -2.10 -1.41
N TYR A 94 -4.31 -2.30 -2.63
CA TYR A 94 -4.17 -1.21 -3.60
C TYR A 94 -5.51 -0.63 -4.03
N GLU A 95 -6.55 -1.45 -4.18
CA GLU A 95 -7.92 -0.98 -4.44
C GLU A 95 -8.43 -0.14 -3.27
N LYS A 96 -8.23 -0.57 -2.02
CA LYS A 96 -8.58 0.21 -0.82
C LYS A 96 -7.84 1.55 -0.75
N LEU A 97 -6.61 1.60 -1.25
CA LEU A 97 -5.78 2.82 -1.30
C LEU A 97 -5.99 3.66 -2.56
N GLU A 98 -6.83 3.24 -3.51
CA GLU A 98 -6.98 3.86 -4.84
C GLU A 98 -5.64 4.02 -5.60
N MET A 99 -4.67 3.11 -5.39
CA MET A 99 -3.39 3.12 -6.10
C MET A 99 -3.51 2.45 -7.47
N TRP A 100 -4.15 3.14 -8.42
CA TRP A 100 -4.57 2.56 -9.70
C TRP A 100 -3.46 1.95 -10.54
N ASP A 101 -2.27 2.57 -10.59
CA ASP A 101 -1.09 2.00 -11.27
C ASP A 101 -0.75 0.60 -10.74
N SER A 102 -0.77 0.45 -9.41
CA SER A 102 -0.47 -0.82 -8.74
C SER A 102 -1.59 -1.85 -8.88
N VAL A 103 -2.85 -1.40 -8.89
CA VAL A 103 -4.03 -2.24 -9.17
C VAL A 103 -3.92 -2.88 -10.54
N ILE A 104 -3.57 -2.10 -11.56
CA ILE A 104 -3.45 -2.57 -12.94
C ILE A 104 -2.26 -3.51 -13.10
N GLU A 105 -1.12 -3.20 -12.48
CA GLU A 105 0.03 -4.12 -12.46
C GLU A 105 -0.35 -5.46 -11.81
N CYS A 106 -1.14 -5.45 -10.73
CA CYS A 106 -1.65 -6.68 -10.12
C CYS A 106 -2.58 -7.44 -11.08
N PHE A 107 -3.52 -6.77 -11.76
CA PHE A 107 -4.37 -7.43 -12.75
C PHE A 107 -3.59 -7.99 -13.94
N LYS A 108 -2.55 -7.29 -14.42
CA LYS A 108 -1.63 -7.78 -15.46
C LYS A 108 -0.94 -9.06 -15.01
N ARG A 109 -0.40 -9.09 -13.79
CA ARG A 109 0.23 -10.30 -13.20
C ARG A 109 -0.74 -11.45 -13.00
N LEU A 110 -2.01 -11.16 -12.70
CA LEU A 110 -3.07 -12.16 -12.57
C LEU A 110 -3.66 -12.60 -13.92
N GLY A 111 -3.28 -11.97 -15.04
CA GLY A 111 -3.84 -12.24 -16.36
C GLY A 111 -5.29 -11.77 -16.54
N GLN A 112 -5.77 -10.85 -15.71
CA GLN A 112 -7.17 -10.40 -15.67
C GLN A 112 -7.33 -9.01 -16.33
N LEU A 113 -6.86 -8.86 -17.57
CA LEU A 113 -6.85 -7.56 -18.28
C LEU A 113 -8.26 -7.00 -18.54
N GLU A 114 -9.23 -7.86 -18.84
CA GLU A 114 -10.63 -7.44 -19.06
C GLU A 114 -11.22 -6.74 -17.83
N LYS A 115 -10.88 -7.23 -16.62
CA LYS A 115 -11.33 -6.60 -15.37
C LYS A 115 -10.65 -5.26 -15.14
N ALA A 116 -9.36 -5.16 -15.45
CA ALA A 116 -8.62 -3.92 -15.35
C ALA A 116 -9.19 -2.85 -16.30
N GLU A 117 -9.49 -3.22 -17.54
CA GLU A 117 -10.12 -2.31 -18.50
C GLU A 117 -11.50 -1.84 -18.02
N ALA A 118 -12.35 -2.78 -17.57
CA ALA A 118 -13.67 -2.46 -17.05
C ALA A 118 -13.61 -1.51 -15.84
N LEU A 119 -12.63 -1.71 -14.94
CA LEU A 119 -12.40 -0.85 -13.80
C LEU A 119 -12.01 0.58 -14.23
N ILE A 120 -11.03 0.72 -15.13
CA ILE A 120 -10.57 2.03 -15.60
C ILE A 120 -11.70 2.77 -16.32
N ARG A 121 -12.44 2.09 -17.20
CA ARG A 121 -13.59 2.70 -17.89
C ARG A 121 -14.62 3.21 -16.90
N ARG A 122 -14.89 2.47 -15.83
CA ARG A 122 -15.77 2.93 -14.74
C ARG A 122 -15.20 4.16 -14.04
N LEU A 123 -13.91 4.17 -13.70
CA LEU A 123 -13.27 5.31 -13.03
C LEU A 123 -13.26 6.56 -13.92
N LEU A 124 -13.08 6.41 -15.23
CA LEU A 124 -13.15 7.51 -16.19
C LEU A 124 -14.56 8.11 -16.32
N LEU A 125 -15.62 7.34 -16.05
CA LEU A 125 -16.97 7.91 -15.98
C LEU A 125 -17.13 8.84 -14.76
N GLU A 126 -16.47 8.54 -13.65
CA GLU A 126 -16.51 9.35 -12.43
C GLU A 126 -15.51 10.53 -12.49
N ARG A 127 -14.33 10.31 -13.10
CA ARG A 127 -13.22 11.26 -13.20
C ARG A 127 -12.75 11.38 -14.67
N PRO A 128 -13.52 12.03 -15.55
CA PRO A 128 -13.23 12.05 -16.99
C PRO A 128 -11.96 12.83 -17.39
N ASN A 129 -11.47 13.71 -16.52
CA ASN A 129 -10.29 14.55 -16.79
C ASN A 129 -9.01 13.98 -16.18
N ASP A 130 -9.02 12.75 -15.68
CA ASP A 130 -7.84 12.13 -15.08
C ASP A 130 -6.94 11.54 -16.17
N SER A 131 -5.86 12.26 -16.50
CA SER A 131 -4.91 11.88 -17.54
C SER A 131 -4.17 10.58 -17.23
N MET A 132 -3.97 10.24 -15.95
CA MET A 132 -3.33 8.98 -15.55
C MET A 132 -4.21 7.79 -15.92
N LEU A 133 -5.52 7.87 -15.64
CA LEU A 133 -6.46 6.81 -16.03
C LEU A 133 -6.55 6.62 -17.55
N VAL A 134 -6.44 7.70 -18.32
CA VAL A 134 -6.42 7.63 -19.79
C VAL A 134 -5.14 6.93 -20.28
N CYS A 135 -3.97 7.29 -19.75
CA CYS A 135 -2.71 6.61 -20.08
C CYS A 135 -2.76 5.12 -19.74
N LEU A 136 -3.29 4.78 -18.56
CA LEU A 136 -3.44 3.41 -18.10
C LEU A 136 -4.39 2.59 -18.98
N LEU A 137 -5.45 3.21 -19.52
CA LEU A 137 -6.30 2.55 -20.50
C LEU A 137 -5.52 2.23 -21.78
N GLY A 138 -4.70 3.18 -22.26
CA GLY A 138 -3.78 2.97 -23.39
C GLY A 138 -2.78 1.84 -23.14
N ASP A 139 -2.25 1.74 -21.92
CA ASP A 139 -1.33 0.66 -21.52
C ASP A 139 -1.97 -0.73 -21.50
N ILE A 140 -3.31 -0.83 -21.41
CA ILE A 140 -4.05 -2.09 -21.43
C ILE A 140 -4.49 -2.44 -22.85
N THR A 141 -5.03 -1.46 -23.59
CA THR A 141 -5.53 -1.67 -24.95
C THR A 141 -4.43 -1.65 -26.01
N MET A 142 -3.23 -1.20 -25.65
CA MET A 142 -2.09 -1.00 -26.55
C MET A 142 -2.39 0.00 -27.68
N GLU A 143 -3.27 0.98 -27.44
CA GLU A 143 -3.65 2.02 -28.39
C GLU A 143 -2.90 3.33 -28.11
N PRO A 144 -2.03 3.80 -29.03
CA PRO A 144 -1.24 5.02 -28.81
C PRO A 144 -2.07 6.31 -28.75
N SER A 145 -3.29 6.30 -29.29
CA SER A 145 -4.21 7.45 -29.33
C SER A 145 -4.60 7.97 -27.95
N TYR A 146 -4.59 7.11 -26.92
CA TYR A 146 -4.90 7.52 -25.55
C TYR A 146 -3.83 8.44 -24.97
N TYR A 147 -2.55 8.24 -25.31
CA TYR A 147 -1.49 9.14 -24.84
C TYR A 147 -1.63 10.55 -25.42
N GLU A 148 -2.04 10.67 -26.69
CA GLU A 148 -2.31 11.97 -27.32
C GLU A 148 -3.48 12.70 -26.65
N THR A 149 -4.47 11.94 -26.18
CA THR A 149 -5.63 12.49 -25.46
C THR A 149 -5.24 12.95 -24.06
N ALA A 150 -4.36 12.21 -23.37
CA ALA A 150 -3.89 12.53 -22.04
C ALA A 150 -2.96 13.77 -21.99
N MET A 151 -2.33 14.15 -23.11
CA MET A 151 -1.45 15.32 -23.20
C MET A 151 -2.19 16.66 -23.40
N LYS A 152 -3.49 16.63 -23.70
CA LYS A 152 -4.32 17.82 -23.92
C LYS A 152 -4.92 18.32 -22.60
#